data_AF-A0A2P4YGI3-F1
#
_entry.id   AF-A0A2P4YGI3-F1
#
_cell.length_a   1.000
_cell.length_b   1.000
_cell.length_c   1.000
_cell.angle_alpha   90.00
_cell.angle_beta   90.00
_cell.angle_gamma   90.00
#
_symmetry.space_group_name_H-M   'P 1'
#
loop_
_entity.id
_entity.type
_entity.pdbx_description
1 polymer ?
#
loop_
_entity_poly.entity_id
_entity_poly.type
_entity_poly.pdbx_seq_one_letter_code
_entity_poly.pdbx_strand_id
1 'polypeptide(L)'
;MAIAQSSLALLLIVAAASTDFSEAANLRQRNLGGTTIATNQRATKGLKALCLNKKLHAAAQRHSDDMAAKDYMAHDGSDGSTMSERIT
;
A
#
# COMPACT_ATOMS: atom_id res chain seq x y z
N MET A 1 43.33 32.37 -5.67
CA MET A 1 41.98 31.80 -5.85
C MET A 1 41.95 30.43 -5.18
N ALA A 2 41.27 30.31 -4.05
CA ALA A 2 40.97 29.04 -3.42
C ALA A 2 39.50 29.13 -2.96
N ILE A 3 38.57 28.73 -3.83
CA ILE A 3 37.14 28.65 -3.52
C ILE A 3 36.74 27.20 -3.80
N ALA A 4 36.84 26.35 -2.79
CA ALA A 4 36.37 24.96 -2.89
C ALA A 4 35.76 24.45 -1.57
N GLN A 5 35.21 25.35 -0.75
CA GLN A 5 34.53 24.98 0.50
C GLN A 5 33.03 25.32 0.51
N SER A 6 32.50 25.96 -0.55
CA SER A 6 31.11 26.40 -0.63
C SER A 6 30.11 25.28 -1.02
N SER A 7 30.57 24.11 -1.47
CA SER A 7 29.71 23.13 -2.15
C SER A 7 29.13 22.05 -1.23
N LEU A 8 29.65 21.86 -0.02
CA LEU A 8 29.21 20.76 0.86
C LEU A 8 27.95 21.11 1.66
N ALA A 9 27.75 22.39 2.02
CA ALA A 9 26.60 22.81 2.80
C ALA A 9 25.29 22.81 2.00
N LEU A 10 25.34 23.05 0.67
CA LEU A 10 24.15 23.09 -0.17
C LEU A 10 23.55 21.70 -0.42
N LEU A 11 24.37 20.64 -0.37
CA LEU A 11 23.92 19.26 -0.55
C LEU A 11 23.15 18.72 0.67
N LEU A 12 23.41 19.26 1.86
CA LEU A 12 22.75 18.82 3.11
C LEU A 12 21.36 19.43 3.33
N ILE A 13 21.05 20.56 2.67
CA ILE A 13 19.75 21.25 2.84
C ILE A 13 18.62 20.55 2.04
N VAL A 14 18.95 19.74 1.03
CA VAL A 14 17.97 19.01 0.20
C VAL A 14 17.42 17.74 0.89
N ALA A 15 17.87 17.38 2.09
CA ALA A 15 17.35 16.21 2.81
C ALA A 15 16.04 16.51 3.59
N ALA A 16 15.70 17.78 3.83
CA ALA A 16 14.58 18.16 4.71
C ALA A 16 13.22 18.31 4.00
N ALA A 17 13.13 18.12 2.68
CA ALA A 17 11.87 18.15 1.93
C ALA A 17 11.28 16.76 1.65
N SER A 18 11.74 15.73 2.36
CA SER A 18 11.26 14.35 2.20
C SER A 18 9.90 14.09 2.87
N THR A 19 8.96 15.03 2.77
CA THR A 19 7.53 14.74 3.02
C THR A 19 6.92 13.87 1.92
N ASP A 20 7.59 13.72 0.78
CA ASP A 20 7.15 12.92 -0.37
C ASP A 20 7.10 11.41 -0.12
N PHE A 21 7.88 10.88 0.84
CA PHE A 21 7.79 9.47 1.22
C PHE A 21 6.47 9.14 1.94
N SER A 22 5.85 10.12 2.61
CA SER A 22 4.58 9.92 3.31
C SER A 22 3.39 9.95 2.35
N GLU A 23 3.44 10.78 1.29
CA GLU A 23 2.42 10.85 0.23
C GLU A 23 2.32 9.53 -0.56
N ALA A 24 3.46 8.95 -0.98
CA ALA A 24 3.49 7.67 -1.68
C ALA A 24 2.92 6.51 -0.83
N ALA A 25 3.19 6.51 0.47
CA ALA A 25 2.60 5.56 1.42
C ALA A 25 1.08 5.79 1.59
N ASN A 26 0.62 7.05 1.59
CA ASN A 26 -0.80 7.40 1.67
C ASN A 26 -1.57 7.05 0.39
N LEU A 27 -0.94 7.09 -0.79
CA LEU A 27 -1.57 6.68 -2.05
C LEU A 27 -1.94 5.18 -2.05
N ARG A 28 -1.08 4.31 -1.48
CA ARG A 28 -1.43 2.89 -1.26
C ARG A 28 -2.60 2.71 -0.29
N GLN A 29 -2.75 3.64 0.66
CA GLN A 29 -3.84 3.65 1.65
C GLN A 29 -5.18 4.13 1.08
N ARG A 30 -5.20 4.90 -0.01
CA ARG A 30 -6.44 5.39 -0.67
C ARG A 30 -7.12 4.30 -1.50
N ASN A 31 -7.42 3.17 -0.88
CA ASN A 31 -8.13 2.03 -1.46
C ASN A 31 -9.66 2.14 -1.35
N LEU A 32 -10.21 3.35 -1.25
CA LEU A 32 -11.66 3.55 -1.16
C LEU A 32 -12.38 3.07 -2.42
N GLY A 33 -11.73 3.12 -3.59
CA GLY A 33 -12.34 2.79 -4.88
C GLY A 33 -12.88 1.35 -4.96
N GLY A 34 -12.11 0.36 -4.49
CA GLY A 34 -12.49 -1.05 -4.59
C GLY A 34 -13.77 -1.39 -3.81
N THR A 35 -13.89 -0.90 -2.56
CA THR A 35 -15.07 -1.13 -1.73
C THR A 35 -16.29 -0.36 -2.24
N THR A 36 -16.11 0.84 -2.79
CA THR A 36 -17.20 1.61 -3.41
C THR A 36 -17.81 0.88 -4.59
N ILE A 37 -16.98 0.36 -5.52
CA ILE A 37 -17.47 -0.38 -6.68
C ILE A 37 -18.24 -1.64 -6.23
N ALA A 38 -17.67 -2.43 -5.32
CA ALA A 38 -18.32 -3.64 -4.81
C ALA A 38 -19.66 -3.35 -4.10
N THR A 39 -19.71 -2.27 -3.31
CA THR A 39 -20.93 -1.83 -2.63
C THR A 39 -22.01 -1.36 -3.60
N ASN A 40 -21.64 -0.60 -4.63
CA ASN A 40 -22.58 -0.16 -5.67
C ASN A 40 -23.18 -1.36 -6.40
N GLN A 41 -22.36 -2.36 -6.73
CA GLN A 41 -22.86 -3.59 -7.36
C GLN A 41 -23.80 -4.37 -6.45
N ARG A 42 -23.52 -4.43 -5.14
CA ARG A 42 -24.41 -5.04 -4.14
C ARG A 42 -25.75 -4.31 -4.04
N ALA A 43 -25.76 -2.99 -4.16
CA ALA A 43 -27.00 -2.20 -4.15
C ALA A 43 -27.92 -2.55 -5.33
N THR A 44 -27.39 -2.91 -6.51
CA THR A 44 -28.21 -3.39 -7.65
C THR A 44 -29.00 -4.66 -7.35
N LYS A 45 -28.61 -5.40 -6.30
CA LYS A 45 -29.26 -6.62 -5.80
C LYS A 45 -29.98 -6.41 -4.46
N GLY A 46 -30.14 -5.16 -4.02
CA GLY A 46 -30.78 -4.83 -2.73
C GLY A 46 -29.97 -5.25 -1.50
N LEU A 47 -28.68 -5.54 -1.66
CA LEU A 47 -27.81 -5.97 -0.56
C LEU A 47 -27.20 -4.78 0.17
N LYS A 48 -26.96 -4.95 1.48
CA LYS A 48 -26.32 -3.93 2.33
C LYS A 48 -24.89 -3.60 1.85
N ALA A 49 -24.48 -2.37 2.05
CA ALA A 49 -23.11 -1.91 1.79
C ALA A 49 -22.07 -2.70 2.58
N LEU A 50 -20.86 -2.82 2.01
CA LEU A 50 -19.72 -3.39 2.73
C LEU A 50 -19.00 -2.28 3.50
N CYS A 51 -18.52 -2.61 4.70
CA CYS A 51 -17.64 -1.75 5.48
C CYS A 51 -16.19 -2.16 5.27
N LEU A 52 -15.29 -1.18 5.15
CA LEU A 52 -13.86 -1.44 5.03
C LEU A 52 -13.28 -1.97 6.35
N ASN A 53 -12.51 -3.05 6.29
CA ASN A 53 -11.75 -3.58 7.43
C ASN A 53 -10.25 -3.45 7.15
N LYS A 54 -9.55 -2.70 8.02
CA LYS A 54 -8.12 -2.41 7.85
C LYS A 54 -7.23 -3.66 7.88
N LYS A 55 -7.55 -4.66 8.71
CA LYS A 55 -6.78 -5.90 8.81
C LYS A 55 -6.91 -6.74 7.55
N LEU A 56 -8.13 -6.89 7.04
CA LEU A 56 -8.39 -7.58 5.78
C LEU A 56 -7.68 -6.90 4.61
N HIS A 57 -7.71 -5.57 4.59
CA HIS A 57 -7.04 -4.80 3.55
C HIS A 57 -5.52 -5.00 3.58
N ALA A 58 -4.90 -4.89 4.75
CA ALA A 58 -3.47 -5.10 4.93
C ALA A 58 -3.05 -6.54 4.54
N ALA A 59 -3.82 -7.55 4.96
CA ALA A 59 -3.57 -8.94 4.61
C ALA A 59 -3.63 -9.18 3.08
N ALA A 60 -4.64 -8.60 2.41
CA ALA A 60 -4.78 -8.70 0.95
C ALA A 60 -3.60 -8.03 0.23
N GLN A 61 -3.20 -6.82 0.64
CA GLN A 61 -2.08 -6.12 0.02
C GLN A 61 -0.76 -6.88 0.20
N ARG A 62 -0.48 -7.40 1.40
CA ARG A 62 0.70 -8.23 1.64
C ARG A 62 0.73 -9.47 0.74
N HIS A 63 -0.41 -10.12 0.57
CA HIS A 63 -0.50 -11.30 -0.30
C HIS A 63 -0.28 -10.96 -1.78
N SER A 64 -0.87 -9.85 -2.25
CA SER A 64 -0.62 -9.35 -3.61
C SER A 64 0.83 -8.97 -3.85
N ASP A 65 1.48 -8.33 -2.89
CA ASP A 65 2.89 -7.97 -2.97
C ASP A 65 3.79 -9.23 -3.00
N ASP A 66 3.46 -10.24 -2.19
CA ASP A 66 4.19 -11.53 -2.17
C ASP A 66 4.08 -12.29 -3.50
N MET A 67 2.86 -12.39 -4.03
CA MET A 67 2.59 -13.02 -5.33
C MET A 67 3.33 -12.32 -6.47
N ALA A 68 3.34 -10.99 -6.48
CA ALA A 68 4.07 -10.21 -7.47
C ALA A 68 5.60 -10.39 -7.35
N ALA A 69 6.13 -10.44 -6.12
CA ALA A 69 7.56 -10.59 -5.88
C ALA A 69 8.10 -11.98 -6.25
N LYS A 70 7.25 -13.01 -6.22
CA LYS A 70 7.63 -14.42 -6.46
C LYS A 70 7.05 -15.00 -7.75
N ASP A 71 6.43 -14.17 -8.58
CA ASP A 71 5.87 -14.53 -9.88
C ASP A 71 4.93 -15.75 -9.83
N TYR A 72 3.98 -15.73 -8.90
CA TYR A 72 2.99 -16.81 -8.74
C TYR A 72 1.60 -16.25 -8.42
N MET A 73 0.58 -17.08 -8.64
CA MET A 73 -0.80 -16.81 -8.24
C MET A 73 -1.37 -18.02 -7.48
N ALA A 74 -1.61 -17.86 -6.19
CA ALA A 74 -2.25 -18.89 -5.36
C ALA A 74 -3.03 -18.26 -4.20
N HIS A 75 -3.82 -19.08 -3.50
CA HIS A 75 -4.53 -18.67 -2.28
C HIS A 75 -3.62 -18.65 -1.05
N ASP A 76 -2.69 -19.59 -0.97
CA ASP A 76 -1.72 -19.69 0.10
C ASP A 76 -0.52 -18.80 -0.20
N GLY A 77 0.04 -18.23 0.86
CA GLY A 77 1.28 -17.47 0.77
C GLY A 77 2.44 -18.39 0.42
N SER A 78 3.49 -17.81 -0.13
CA SER A 78 4.75 -18.53 -0.38
C SER A 78 5.44 -19.01 0.90
N ASP A 79 5.02 -18.49 2.06
CA ASP A 79 5.40 -18.95 3.40
C ASP A 79 4.51 -20.09 3.92
N GLY A 80 3.55 -20.55 3.12
CA GLY A 80 2.57 -21.59 3.46
C GLY A 80 1.36 -21.08 4.23
N SER A 81 1.24 -19.77 4.51
CA SER A 81 0.10 -19.24 5.25
C SER A 81 -1.20 -19.30 4.44
N THR A 82 -2.28 -19.69 5.09
CA THR A 82 -3.64 -19.60 4.56
C THR A 82 -4.16 -18.17 4.61
N MET A 83 -5.24 -17.88 3.86
CA MET A 83 -5.88 -16.55 3.88
C MET A 83 -6.24 -16.09 5.30
N SER A 84 -6.77 -16.98 6.12
CA SER A 84 -7.16 -16.68 7.50
C SER A 84 -5.99 -16.34 8.41
N GLU A 85 -4.86 -17.04 8.27
CA GLU A 85 -3.67 -16.84 9.11
C GLU A 85 -3.01 -15.48 8.84
N ARG A 86 -3.16 -14.94 7.63
CA ARG A 86 -2.62 -13.63 7.26
C ARG A 86 -3.37 -12.45 7.88
N ILE A 87 -4.54 -12.66 8.50
CA ILE A 87 -5.37 -11.58 9.06
C ILE A 87 -4.92 -11.27 10.51
N THR A 88 -4.00 -10.32 10.65
CA THR A 88 -3.38 -9.90 11.92
C THR A 88 -3.77 -8.47 12.32
#